data_AF-A0A7C3UG19-F1
#
_entry.id   AF-A0A7C3UG19-F1
#
_cell.length_a   1.000
_cell.length_b   1.000
_cell.length_c   1.000
_cell.angle_alpha   90.00
_cell.angle_beta   90.00
_cell.angle_gamma   90.00
#
_symmetry.space_group_name_H-M   'P 1'
#
loop_
_entity.id
_entity.type
_entity.pdbx_description
1 polymer ?
#
loop_
_entity_poly.entity_id
_entity_poly.type
_entity_poly.pdbx_seq_one_letter_code
_entity_poly.pdbx_strand_id
1 'polypeptide(L)'
;MPVAAAAPTVLASPAGEDLVPVAEADGVDLLLPVSREVSTAVAFRPSDVAEAVSLTPVGRRAAGGDLGERLGDVLASGGEVAYALLDGAGEGSCDVLEVGAVPGSPVVSPVDGRVVSLQRYRLLGRYPDVELRIQCADDPSLLVVVSHLRRPQVAVGDPVAAGRTSLAELRGFPASLQQSLGRLTSDAGDHVQIMVLRVEAGLTGL
;
A
#
# COMPACT_ATOMS: atom_id res chain seq x y z
N MET A 1 -42.79 25.13 6.39
CA MET A 1 -42.18 23.85 6.79
C MET A 1 -41.00 23.60 5.86
N PRO A 2 -39.73 23.73 6.30
CA PRO A 2 -38.61 23.44 5.41
C PRO A 2 -38.40 21.92 5.32
N VAL A 3 -38.10 21.47 4.10
CA VAL A 3 -37.91 20.08 3.71
C VAL A 3 -36.61 19.55 4.34
N ALA A 4 -36.67 18.36 4.93
CA ALA A 4 -35.50 17.71 5.53
C ALA A 4 -34.48 17.37 4.43
N ALA A 5 -33.22 17.79 4.64
CA ALA A 5 -32.10 17.39 3.80
C ALA A 5 -31.87 15.89 3.94
N ALA A 6 -31.87 15.17 2.82
CA ALA A 6 -31.51 13.77 2.79
C ALA A 6 -30.03 13.60 3.18
N ALA A 7 -29.77 12.78 4.20
CA ALA A 7 -28.43 12.39 4.60
C ALA A 7 -27.73 11.61 3.47
N PRO A 8 -26.39 11.70 3.33
CA PRO A 8 -25.68 10.95 2.32
C PRO A 8 -25.84 9.45 2.60
N THR A 9 -26.40 8.73 1.62
CA THR A 9 -26.35 7.27 1.60
C THR A 9 -24.90 6.87 1.38
N VAL A 10 -24.23 6.47 2.46
CA VAL A 10 -22.97 5.73 2.36
C VAL A 10 -23.31 4.42 1.67
N LEU A 11 -22.96 4.30 0.39
CA LEU A 11 -22.94 3.01 -0.28
C LEU A 11 -21.92 2.16 0.47
N ALA A 12 -22.41 1.14 1.18
CA ALA A 12 -21.56 0.10 1.72
C ALA A 12 -20.91 -0.63 0.53
N SER A 13 -19.66 -0.29 0.24
CA SER A 13 -18.80 -1.13 -0.59
C SER A 13 -18.45 -2.39 0.20
N PRO A 14 -18.45 -3.59 -0.41
CA PRO A 14 -17.90 -4.77 0.23
C PRO A 14 -16.37 -4.65 0.22
N ALA A 15 -15.83 -3.87 1.15
CA ALA A 15 -14.40 -3.74 1.38
C ALA A 15 -14.06 -4.46 2.69
N GLY A 16 -13.40 -5.61 2.54
CA GLY A 16 -12.64 -6.37 3.54
C GLY A 16 -13.19 -6.41 4.97
N GLU A 17 -13.94 -7.46 5.33
CA GLU A 17 -14.26 -7.74 6.74
C GLU A 17 -13.02 -8.19 7.55
N ASP A 18 -11.93 -8.57 6.89
CA ASP A 18 -10.65 -8.84 7.54
C ASP A 18 -9.70 -7.64 7.37
N LEU A 19 -9.49 -6.92 8.47
CA LEU A 19 -8.40 -5.93 8.58
C LEU A 19 -7.10 -6.69 8.85
N VAL A 20 -6.19 -6.66 7.87
CA VAL A 20 -4.99 -7.51 7.88
C VAL A 20 -3.77 -6.63 8.04
N PRO A 21 -3.21 -6.46 9.25
CA PRO A 21 -1.95 -5.76 9.41
C PRO A 21 -0.82 -6.55 8.74
N VAL A 22 0.01 -5.85 7.96
CA VAL A 22 1.16 -6.43 7.25
C VAL A 22 2.48 -5.79 7.66
N ALA A 23 2.45 -4.59 8.22
CA ALA A 23 3.61 -3.90 8.74
C ALA A 23 3.20 -2.90 9.83
N GLU A 24 4.15 -2.52 10.67
CA GLU A 24 4.05 -1.40 11.62
C GLU A 24 5.10 -0.34 11.25
N ALA A 25 4.73 0.94 11.33
CA ALA A 25 5.63 2.07 11.18
C ALA A 25 5.47 3.03 12.36
N ASP A 26 6.46 3.09 13.26
CA ASP A 26 6.45 3.94 14.46
C ASP A 26 5.11 3.89 15.26
N GLY A 27 4.59 2.68 15.48
CA GLY A 27 3.32 2.46 16.20
C GLY A 27 2.04 2.60 15.37
N VAL A 28 2.14 2.86 14.06
CA VAL A 28 1.00 2.85 13.12
C VAL A 28 0.96 1.54 12.34
N ASP A 29 -0.13 0.79 12.45
CA ASP A 29 -0.37 -0.42 11.66
C ASP A 29 -0.71 -0.07 10.21
N LEU A 30 -0.01 -0.71 9.27
CA LEU A 30 -0.31 -0.66 7.85
C LEU A 30 -1.09 -1.92 7.47
N LEU A 31 -2.32 -1.72 6.99
CA LEU A 31 -3.16 -2.81 6.50
C LEU A 31 -2.82 -3.20 5.06
N LEU A 32 -3.12 -4.45 4.73
CA LEU A 32 -3.03 -4.98 3.38
C LEU A 32 -3.87 -4.10 2.41
N PRO A 33 -3.25 -3.48 1.39
CA PRO A 33 -3.91 -2.47 0.57
C PRO A 33 -4.75 -3.06 -0.57
N VAL A 34 -4.86 -4.38 -0.68
CA VAL A 34 -5.63 -5.12 -1.69
C VAL A 34 -6.25 -6.35 -1.00
N SER A 35 -7.30 -6.95 -1.56
CA SER A 35 -7.90 -8.13 -0.92
C SER A 35 -6.94 -9.32 -0.94
N ARG A 36 -6.97 -10.13 0.12
CA ARG A 36 -6.15 -11.35 0.25
C ARG A 36 -6.27 -12.28 -0.96
N GLU A 37 -7.46 -12.36 -1.54
CA GLU A 37 -7.80 -13.24 -2.67
C GLU A 37 -7.05 -12.89 -3.96
N VAL A 38 -6.67 -11.62 -4.13
CA VAL A 38 -5.94 -11.16 -5.32
C VAL A 38 -4.49 -10.81 -5.01
N SER A 39 -4.07 -10.94 -3.74
CA SER A 39 -2.68 -10.76 -3.33
C SER A 39 -1.83 -11.93 -3.78
N THR A 40 -0.68 -11.64 -4.39
CA THR A 40 0.27 -12.65 -4.86
C THR A 40 1.51 -12.74 -3.99
N ALA A 41 1.92 -11.64 -3.35
CA ALA A 41 3.07 -11.61 -2.45
C ALA A 41 3.00 -10.40 -1.49
N VAL A 42 3.69 -10.52 -0.34
CA VAL A 42 4.06 -9.40 0.53
C VAL A 42 5.57 -9.43 0.68
N ALA A 43 6.23 -8.32 0.41
CA ALA A 43 7.68 -8.23 0.51
C ALA A 43 8.15 -6.88 1.00
N PHE A 44 9.36 -6.87 1.55
CA PHE A 44 10.01 -5.67 2.07
C PHE A 44 11.39 -5.50 1.47
N ARG A 45 11.80 -4.25 1.25
CA ARG A 45 13.13 -3.90 0.76
C ARG A 45 13.66 -2.59 1.37
N PRO A 46 14.98 -2.34 1.36
CA PRO A 46 15.51 -1.05 1.78
C PRO A 46 15.15 0.06 0.78
N SER A 47 15.25 1.30 1.24
CA SER A 47 15.20 2.52 0.43
C SER A 47 16.43 3.40 0.69
N ASP A 48 16.81 4.20 -0.30
CA ASP A 48 17.81 5.26 -0.13
C ASP A 48 17.18 6.62 0.25
N VAL A 49 15.87 6.64 0.56
CA VAL A 49 15.13 7.84 0.96
C VAL A 49 15.39 8.14 2.44
N ALA A 50 16.03 9.27 2.71
CA ALA A 50 16.48 9.63 4.05
C ALA A 50 15.34 9.81 5.06
N GLU A 51 14.18 10.29 4.60
CA GLU A 51 12.99 10.53 5.42
C GLU A 51 12.13 9.28 5.63
N ALA A 52 12.52 8.13 5.04
CA ALA A 52 11.75 6.91 5.14
C ALA A 52 11.82 6.34 6.57
N VAL A 53 10.66 6.01 7.11
CA VAL A 53 10.51 5.34 8.39
C VAL A 53 10.67 3.84 8.17
N SER A 54 11.46 3.21 9.05
CA SER A 54 11.64 1.77 9.03
C SER A 54 10.33 1.06 9.39
N LEU A 55 9.97 0.08 8.56
CA LEU A 55 8.82 -0.78 8.68
C LEU A 55 9.20 -2.05 9.44
N THR A 56 8.40 -2.42 10.42
CA THR A 56 8.47 -3.72 11.08
C THR A 56 7.47 -4.66 10.42
N PRO A 57 7.91 -5.73 9.73
CA PRO A 57 6.99 -6.68 9.11
C PRO A 57 6.08 -7.39 10.13
N VAL A 58 4.80 -7.53 9.80
CA VAL A 58 3.84 -8.32 10.58
C VAL A 58 3.54 -9.63 9.85
N GLY A 59 3.68 -10.74 10.58
CA GLY A 59 3.46 -12.10 10.08
C GLY A 59 4.72 -12.94 10.07
N ARG A 60 4.74 -13.98 9.24
CA ARG A 60 5.81 -14.97 9.21
C ARG A 60 6.74 -14.74 8.02
N ARG A 61 8.02 -14.53 8.30
CA ARG A 61 9.04 -14.54 7.24
C ARG A 61 9.07 -15.88 6.54
N ALA A 62 8.91 -15.87 5.23
CA ALA A 62 8.97 -17.08 4.43
C ALA A 62 10.44 -17.50 4.23
N ALA A 63 10.73 -18.79 4.51
CA ALA A 63 12.07 -19.37 4.36
C ALA A 63 12.36 -19.66 2.87
N GLY A 64 13.57 -19.33 2.41
CA GLY A 64 13.93 -19.38 0.99
C GLY A 64 13.64 -20.71 0.27
N GLY A 65 13.09 -20.60 -0.94
CA GLY A 65 12.72 -21.72 -1.82
C GLY A 65 11.25 -21.66 -2.23
N ASP A 66 10.99 -21.58 -3.54
CA ASP A 66 9.67 -21.51 -4.20
C ASP A 66 8.62 -20.68 -3.44
N LEU A 67 9.01 -19.43 -3.17
CA LEU A 67 8.30 -18.54 -2.27
C LEU A 67 7.01 -17.99 -2.87
N GLY A 68 6.96 -17.76 -4.18
CA GLY A 68 5.88 -16.99 -4.79
C GLY A 68 4.50 -17.64 -4.66
N GLU A 69 4.36 -18.89 -5.12
CA GLU A 69 3.08 -19.62 -5.03
C GLU A 69 2.65 -19.82 -3.57
N ARG A 70 3.60 -20.10 -2.67
CA ARG A 70 3.32 -20.31 -1.25
C ARG A 70 2.85 -19.05 -0.53
N LEU A 71 3.38 -17.88 -0.89
CA LEU A 71 2.98 -16.61 -0.29
C LEU A 71 1.52 -16.26 -0.66
N GLY A 72 1.18 -16.39 -1.94
CA GLY A 72 -0.19 -16.19 -2.44
C GLY A 72 -1.19 -17.18 -1.82
N ASP A 73 -0.85 -18.47 -1.77
CA ASP A 73 -1.73 -19.52 -1.21
C ASP A 73 -2.00 -19.31 0.29
N VAL A 74 -1.01 -18.87 1.06
CA VAL A 74 -1.18 -18.58 2.50
C VAL A 74 -2.10 -17.38 2.71
N LEU A 75 -1.95 -16.33 1.89
CA LEU A 75 -2.85 -15.16 1.92
C LEU A 75 -4.28 -15.57 1.57
N ALA A 76 -4.46 -16.31 0.46
CA ALA A 76 -5.77 -16.76 0.00
C ALA A 76 -6.45 -17.74 0.97
N SER A 77 -5.68 -18.57 1.68
CA SER A 77 -6.23 -19.55 2.64
C SER A 77 -6.60 -18.96 4.00
N GLY A 78 -6.43 -17.65 4.22
CA GLY A 78 -6.75 -17.00 5.49
C GLY A 78 -5.69 -17.21 6.58
N GLY A 79 -4.53 -17.78 6.25
CA GLY A 79 -3.44 -18.02 7.20
C GLY A 79 -2.77 -16.74 7.70
N GLU A 80 -1.79 -16.92 8.59
CA GLU A 80 -0.86 -15.84 8.98
C GLU A 80 -0.14 -15.31 7.75
N VAL A 81 -0.13 -13.98 7.55
CA VAL A 81 0.54 -13.34 6.41
C VAL A 81 1.98 -13.80 6.36
N ALA A 82 2.38 -14.33 5.20
CA ALA A 82 3.78 -14.65 4.97
C ALA A 82 4.43 -13.51 4.17
N TYR A 83 5.67 -13.16 4.50
CA TYR A 83 6.41 -12.09 3.81
C TYR A 83 7.82 -12.49 3.41
N ALA A 84 8.37 -11.82 2.41
CA ALA A 84 9.75 -11.96 1.97
C ALA A 84 10.57 -10.69 2.20
N LEU A 85 11.89 -10.85 2.32
CA LEU A 85 12.85 -9.73 2.31
C LEU A 85 13.59 -9.74 0.97
N LEU A 86 13.59 -8.62 0.28
CA LEU A 86 14.22 -8.42 -1.02
C LEU A 86 15.49 -7.57 -0.88
N ASP A 87 16.36 -7.67 -1.88
CA ASP A 87 17.50 -6.77 -2.09
C ASP A 87 18.42 -6.58 -0.86
N GLY A 88 18.56 -7.65 -0.07
CA GLY A 88 19.42 -7.67 1.11
C GLY A 88 18.82 -7.05 2.37
N ALA A 89 17.51 -6.73 2.37
CA ALA A 89 16.81 -6.28 3.56
C ALA A 89 17.06 -7.23 4.77
N GLY A 90 17.45 -6.64 5.89
CA GLY A 90 17.40 -7.25 7.21
C GLY A 90 16.13 -6.84 7.95
N GLU A 91 15.86 -7.50 9.08
CA GLU A 91 14.65 -7.30 9.91
C GLU A 91 14.57 -5.91 10.59
N GLY A 92 15.47 -4.97 10.25
CA GLY A 92 15.45 -3.57 10.72
C GLY A 92 15.94 -2.57 9.67
N SER A 93 15.90 -2.92 8.39
CA SER A 93 16.29 -2.06 7.26
C SER A 93 15.26 -2.12 6.12
N CYS A 94 13.99 -2.25 6.50
CA CYS A 94 12.88 -2.38 5.57
C CYS A 94 12.15 -1.05 5.51
N ASP A 95 12.25 -0.30 4.42
CA ASP A 95 11.65 1.03 4.33
C ASP A 95 10.51 1.08 3.30
N VAL A 96 10.43 0.03 2.48
CA VAL A 96 9.41 -0.14 1.44
C VAL A 96 8.70 -1.46 1.62
N LEU A 97 7.38 -1.39 1.60
CA LEU A 97 6.47 -2.51 1.50
C LEU A 97 5.99 -2.64 0.05
N GLU A 98 6.15 -3.82 -0.54
CA GLU A 98 5.62 -4.19 -1.85
C GLU A 98 4.54 -5.27 -1.67
N VAL A 99 3.32 -4.99 -2.12
CA VAL A 99 2.21 -5.94 -2.08
C VAL A 99 1.81 -6.29 -3.51
N GLY A 100 2.15 -7.51 -3.91
CA GLY A 100 1.84 -8.04 -5.24
C GLY A 100 0.36 -8.30 -5.39
N ALA A 101 -0.21 -7.95 -6.55
CA ALA A 101 -1.60 -8.27 -6.88
C ALA A 101 -1.89 -8.16 -8.38
N VAL A 102 -3.04 -8.72 -8.78
CA VAL A 102 -3.50 -8.66 -10.17
C VAL A 102 -3.76 -7.20 -10.60
N PRO A 103 -3.22 -6.71 -11.74
CA PRO A 103 -3.50 -5.37 -12.25
C PRO A 103 -4.99 -5.05 -12.41
N GLY A 104 -5.38 -3.85 -12.02
CA GLY A 104 -6.79 -3.42 -11.98
C GLY A 104 -7.52 -3.78 -10.69
N SER A 105 -6.89 -4.52 -9.78
CA SER A 105 -7.45 -4.76 -8.44
C SER A 105 -7.69 -3.43 -7.72
N PRO A 106 -8.80 -3.28 -6.99
CA PRO A 106 -9.02 -2.14 -6.13
C PRO A 106 -7.94 -2.05 -5.06
N VAL A 107 -7.35 -0.87 -4.91
CA VAL A 107 -6.41 -0.56 -3.83
C VAL A 107 -7.18 0.22 -2.77
N VAL A 108 -7.17 -0.25 -1.53
CA VAL A 108 -7.80 0.40 -0.37
C VAL A 108 -6.76 1.11 0.48
N SER A 109 -7.22 2.04 1.31
CA SER A 109 -6.34 2.77 2.23
C SER A 109 -5.67 1.81 3.22
N PRO A 110 -4.34 1.84 3.39
CA PRO A 110 -3.66 1.03 4.39
C PRO A 110 -3.83 1.59 5.82
N VAL A 111 -4.21 2.87 5.95
CA VAL A 111 -4.36 3.59 7.22
C VAL A 111 -5.62 4.45 7.23
N ASP A 112 -6.06 4.84 8.42
CA ASP A 112 -7.00 5.94 8.60
C ASP A 112 -6.26 7.27 8.41
N GLY A 113 -6.89 8.23 7.73
CA GLY A 113 -6.22 9.50 7.48
C GLY A 113 -6.91 10.44 6.51
N ARG A 114 -6.11 11.32 5.92
CA ARG A 114 -6.56 12.27 4.90
C ARG A 114 -5.61 12.26 3.71
N VAL A 115 -6.16 12.25 2.50
CA VAL A 115 -5.37 12.42 1.28
C VAL A 115 -4.82 13.84 1.25
N VAL A 116 -3.50 13.98 1.27
CA VAL A 116 -2.82 15.29 1.24
C VAL A 116 -2.13 15.56 -0.10
N SER A 117 -1.89 14.51 -0.90
CA SER A 117 -1.35 14.66 -2.24
C SER A 117 -1.88 13.59 -3.18
N LEU A 118 -2.08 13.97 -4.44
CA LEU A 118 -2.38 13.09 -5.55
C LEU A 118 -1.57 13.57 -6.76
N GLN A 119 -0.53 12.83 -7.11
CA GLN A 119 0.37 13.18 -8.19
C GLN A 119 0.27 12.18 -9.34
N ARG A 120 0.00 12.69 -10.55
CA ARG A 120 0.13 11.91 -11.78
C ARG A 120 1.49 12.18 -12.39
N TYR A 121 2.23 11.12 -12.72
CA TYR A 121 3.56 11.25 -13.29
C TYR A 121 3.81 10.17 -14.35
N ARG A 122 5.00 10.19 -14.94
CA ARG A 122 5.46 9.15 -15.86
C ARG A 122 6.62 8.39 -15.25
N LEU A 123 6.38 7.15 -14.85
CA LEU A 123 7.42 6.22 -14.42
C LEU A 123 8.43 6.01 -15.56
N LEU A 124 9.71 6.23 -15.26
CA LEU A 124 10.82 6.23 -16.24
C LEU A 124 10.58 7.17 -17.44
N GLY A 125 9.83 8.26 -17.23
CA GLY A 125 9.47 9.22 -18.28
C GLY A 125 8.49 8.70 -19.33
N ARG A 126 8.04 7.44 -19.23
CA ARG A 126 7.26 6.75 -20.27
C ARG A 126 5.88 6.27 -19.82
N TYR A 127 5.77 5.62 -18.67
CA TYR A 127 4.56 4.90 -18.29
C TYR A 127 3.71 5.74 -17.34
N PRO A 128 2.42 5.98 -17.62
CA PRO A 128 1.54 6.71 -16.69
C PRO A 128 1.48 6.01 -15.33
N ASP A 129 1.62 6.80 -14.28
CA ASP A 129 1.59 6.33 -12.89
C ASP A 129 0.94 7.39 -12.00
N VAL A 130 0.46 6.95 -10.84
CA VAL A 130 -0.17 7.78 -9.82
C VAL A 130 0.43 7.43 -8.47
N GLU A 131 0.80 8.49 -7.73
CA GLU A 131 1.19 8.43 -6.33
C GLU A 131 0.15 9.19 -5.50
N LEU A 132 -0.31 8.57 -4.42
CA LEU A 132 -1.15 9.18 -3.40
C LEU A 132 -0.35 9.30 -2.11
N ARG A 133 -0.56 10.38 -1.36
CA ARG A 133 -0.03 10.53 0.00
C ARG A 133 -1.16 10.74 0.97
N ILE A 134 -1.14 9.97 2.04
CA ILE A 134 -2.12 10.01 3.13
C ILE A 134 -1.40 10.45 4.38
N GLN A 135 -1.87 11.53 5.01
CA GLN A 135 -1.44 11.88 6.36
C GLN A 135 -2.19 10.99 7.34
N CYS A 136 -1.46 10.25 8.17
CA CYS A 136 -2.04 9.35 9.16
C CYS A 136 -2.88 10.12 10.18
N ALA A 137 -4.03 9.56 10.56
CA ALA A 137 -4.87 10.12 11.61
C ALA A 137 -4.24 9.97 13.00
N ASP A 138 -3.63 8.81 13.28
CA ASP A 138 -3.04 8.49 14.59
C ASP A 138 -1.72 9.23 14.86
N ASP A 139 -0.93 9.49 13.82
CA ASP A 139 0.27 10.33 13.87
C ASP A 139 0.37 11.24 12.62
N PRO A 140 -0.06 12.50 12.72
CA PRO A 140 0.00 13.46 11.60
C PRO A 140 1.43 13.82 11.14
N SER A 141 2.48 13.41 11.86
CA SER A 141 3.87 13.56 11.40
C SER A 141 4.28 12.50 10.37
N LEU A 142 3.45 11.48 10.16
CA LEU A 142 3.68 10.41 9.18
C LEU A 142 2.85 10.63 7.91
N LEU A 143 3.51 10.45 6.75
CA LEU A 143 2.88 10.37 5.45
C LEU A 143 3.04 8.96 4.89
N VAL A 144 1.93 8.29 4.61
CA VAL A 144 1.91 7.04 3.86
C VAL A 144 1.83 7.36 2.37
N VAL A 145 2.89 7.01 1.66
CA VAL A 145 3.00 7.15 0.21
C VAL A 145 2.59 5.83 -0.43
N VAL A 146 1.55 5.86 -1.28
CA VAL A 146 1.04 4.71 -2.02
C VAL A 146 1.24 4.96 -3.52
N SER A 147 2.03 4.11 -4.16
CA SER A 147 2.46 4.27 -5.57
C SER A 147 2.06 3.07 -6.43
N HIS A 148 2.28 3.21 -7.74
CA HIS A 148 1.94 2.22 -8.77
C HIS A 148 0.43 2.09 -8.95
N LEU A 149 -0.22 3.24 -9.04
CA LEU A 149 -1.67 3.33 -9.13
C LEU A 149 -2.13 3.87 -10.49
N ARG A 150 -3.42 3.66 -10.78
CA ARG A 150 -4.14 4.29 -11.89
C ARG A 150 -5.59 4.56 -11.48
N ARG A 151 -6.27 5.42 -12.22
CA ARG A 151 -7.71 5.71 -12.03
C ARG A 151 -8.05 6.03 -10.55
N PRO A 152 -7.51 7.12 -9.99
CA PRO A 152 -7.81 7.48 -8.61
C PRO A 152 -9.31 7.70 -8.41
N GLN A 153 -9.81 7.23 -7.27
CA GLN A 153 -11.21 7.29 -6.85
C GLN A 153 -11.43 8.28 -5.70
N VAL A 154 -10.35 8.85 -5.17
CA VAL A 154 -10.32 9.89 -4.13
C VAL A 154 -9.67 11.16 -4.66
N ALA A 155 -9.89 12.26 -3.96
CA ALA A 155 -9.29 13.57 -4.19
C ALA A 155 -8.48 14.05 -2.97
N VAL A 156 -7.61 15.04 -3.20
CA VAL A 156 -6.91 15.73 -2.10
C VAL A 156 -7.94 16.37 -1.17
N GLY A 157 -7.77 16.14 0.12
CA GLY A 157 -8.69 16.58 1.17
C GLY A 157 -9.68 15.50 1.60
N ASP A 158 -9.85 14.39 0.88
CA ASP A 158 -10.80 13.35 1.28
C ASP A 158 -10.32 12.60 2.53
N PRO A 159 -11.24 12.31 3.49
CA PRO A 159 -10.95 11.36 4.56
C PRO A 159 -10.95 9.93 4.01
N VAL A 160 -10.04 9.11 4.50
CA VAL A 160 -9.92 7.70 4.11
C VAL A 160 -9.93 6.82 5.35
N ALA A 161 -10.55 5.65 5.22
CA ALA A 161 -10.62 4.64 6.26
C ALA A 161 -9.82 3.39 5.87
N ALA A 162 -8.99 2.91 6.80
CA ALA A 162 -8.12 1.75 6.64
C ALA A 162 -8.93 0.51 6.22
N GLY A 163 -8.44 -0.22 5.22
CA GLY A 163 -9.06 -1.43 4.67
C GLY A 163 -10.39 -1.20 3.93
N ARG A 164 -10.94 0.03 3.92
CA ARG A 164 -12.30 0.30 3.46
C ARG A 164 -12.37 1.24 2.27
N THR A 165 -11.71 2.41 2.36
CA THR A 165 -11.81 3.41 1.31
C THR A 165 -10.96 2.99 0.11
N SER A 166 -11.61 2.76 -1.04
CA SER A 166 -10.87 2.52 -2.29
C SER A 166 -10.22 3.81 -2.76
N LEU A 167 -8.90 3.76 -2.93
CA LEU A 167 -8.07 4.88 -3.35
C LEU A 167 -7.97 4.98 -4.87
N ALA A 168 -7.75 3.84 -5.53
CA ALA A 168 -7.40 3.73 -6.94
C ALA A 168 -7.46 2.25 -7.39
N GLU A 169 -7.03 1.99 -8.62
CA GLU A 169 -6.71 0.65 -9.10
C GLU A 169 -5.20 0.45 -9.18
N LEU A 170 -4.74 -0.79 -8.96
CA LEU A 170 -3.36 -1.20 -9.23
C LEU A 170 -3.05 -1.10 -10.73
N ARG A 171 -1.91 -0.50 -11.08
CA ARG A 171 -1.41 -0.52 -12.46
C ARG A 171 -0.62 -1.80 -12.74
N GLY A 172 -0.60 -2.24 -13.99
CA GLY A 172 0.29 -3.31 -14.46
C GLY A 172 1.59 -2.77 -15.05
N PHE A 173 2.70 -3.46 -14.80
CA PHE A 173 4.01 -3.23 -15.36
C PHE A 173 4.14 -3.92 -16.73
N PRO A 174 4.84 -3.28 -17.69
CA PRO A 174 5.18 -3.96 -18.92
C PRO A 174 6.19 -5.07 -18.61
N ALA A 175 6.04 -6.25 -19.23
CA ALA A 175 6.93 -7.41 -19.01
C ALA A 175 8.43 -7.11 -19.25
N SER A 176 8.75 -6.08 -20.04
CA SER A 176 10.12 -5.62 -20.26
C SER A 176 10.75 -4.90 -19.06
N LEU A 177 9.95 -4.45 -18.10
CA LEU A 177 10.39 -3.76 -16.91
C LEU A 177 10.47 -4.78 -15.76
N GLN A 178 11.67 -5.26 -15.48
CA GLN A 178 11.91 -6.22 -14.41
C GLN A 178 11.70 -5.58 -13.04
N GLN A 179 10.85 -6.17 -12.21
CA GLN A 179 10.62 -5.75 -10.82
C GLN A 179 11.23 -6.78 -9.87
N SER A 180 11.77 -6.33 -8.73
CA SER A 180 12.34 -7.23 -7.71
C SER A 180 11.30 -8.25 -7.23
N LEU A 181 10.05 -7.83 -7.09
CA LEU A 181 8.93 -8.71 -6.71
C LEU A 181 8.59 -9.79 -7.75
N GLY A 182 8.95 -9.60 -9.02
CA GLY A 182 8.66 -10.59 -10.09
C GLY A 182 9.34 -11.95 -9.88
N ARG A 183 10.26 -12.05 -8.91
CA ARG A 183 10.85 -13.32 -8.45
C ARG A 183 9.90 -14.12 -7.56
N LEU A 184 8.86 -13.47 -7.04
CA LEU A 184 7.89 -13.98 -6.07
C LEU A 184 6.46 -13.98 -6.64
N THR A 185 6.25 -13.51 -7.87
CA THR A 185 4.92 -13.50 -8.48
C THR A 185 4.96 -14.20 -9.83
N SER A 186 3.81 -14.71 -10.26
CA SER A 186 3.64 -15.34 -11.57
C SER A 186 3.35 -14.32 -12.69
N ASP A 187 3.44 -13.02 -12.39
CA ASP A 187 3.21 -11.89 -13.31
C ASP A 187 4.49 -11.05 -13.50
N ALA A 188 4.37 -9.80 -13.96
CA ALA A 188 5.53 -8.91 -14.18
C ALA A 188 6.16 -8.35 -12.89
N GLY A 189 5.72 -8.83 -11.71
CA GLY A 189 5.98 -8.21 -10.41
C GLY A 189 5.03 -7.04 -10.16
N ASP A 190 3.76 -7.19 -10.54
CA ASP A 190 2.74 -6.16 -10.40
C ASP A 190 2.40 -5.95 -8.93
N HIS A 191 2.60 -4.73 -8.41
CA HIS A 191 2.49 -4.48 -6.98
C HIS A 191 2.09 -3.04 -6.63
N VAL A 192 1.44 -2.91 -5.47
CA VAL A 192 1.32 -1.64 -4.75
C VAL A 192 2.61 -1.44 -3.96
N GLN A 193 3.21 -0.25 -4.09
CA GLN A 193 4.36 0.13 -3.27
C GLN A 193 3.91 1.10 -2.18
N ILE A 194 4.28 0.80 -0.94
CA ILE A 194 4.03 1.64 0.23
C ILE A 194 5.35 2.04 0.87
N MET A 195 5.49 3.32 1.19
CA MET A 195 6.57 3.88 2.00
C MET A 195 5.97 4.82 3.03
N VAL A 196 6.52 4.84 4.24
CA VAL A 196 6.14 5.81 5.26
C VAL A 196 7.24 6.85 5.37
N LEU A 197 6.88 8.12 5.24
CA LEU A 197 7.81 9.23 5.38
C LEU A 197 7.50 9.99 6.66
N ARG A 198 8.56 10.36 7.39
CA ARG A 198 8.44 11.31 8.49
C ARG A 198 8.54 12.72 7.93
N VAL A 199 7.52 13.53 8.19
CA VAL A 199 7.57 14.96 7.89
C VAL A 199 8.21 15.63 9.09
N GLU A 200 9.41 16.18 8.91
CA GLU A 200 9.94 17.09 9.93
C GLU A 200 8.95 18.25 10.09
N ALA A 201 8.62 18.59 11.34
CA ALA A 201 7.89 19.80 11.66
C ALA A 201 8.78 21.02 11.37
N GLY A 202 8.91 21.39 10.11
CA GLY A 202 9.73 22.48 9.62
C GLY A 202 8.90 23.47 8.80
N LEU A 203 8.50 24.57 9.47
CA LEU A 203 7.94 25.82 8.93
C LEU A 203 6.41 25.88 8.69
N THR A 204 5.62 25.66 9.74
CA THR A 204 4.54 26.60 10.04
C THR A 204 5.18 27.90 10.55
N GLY A 205 5.48 28.80 9.62
CA GLY A 205 6.07 30.09 9.96
C GLY A 205 6.39 30.92 8.74
N LEU A 206 5.37 31.51 8.12
CA LEU A 206 5.30 32.90 7.65
C LEU A 206 3.85 33.24 7.28
#